data_AF-I9LEF9-F1
#
_entry.id   AF-I9LEF9-F1
#
_cell.length_a   1.000
_cell.length_b   1.000
_cell.length_c   1.000
_cell.angle_alpha   90.00
_cell.angle_beta   90.00
_cell.angle_gamma   90.00
#
_symmetry.space_group_name_H-M   'P 1'
#
loop_
_entity.id
_entity.type
_entity.pdbx_description
1 polymer ?
#
loop_
_entity_poly.entity_id
_entity_poly.type
_entity_poly.pdbx_seq_one_letter_code
_entity_poly.pdbx_strand_id
1 'polypeptide(L)'
;MLNYEHETKIINDRYLKQYIFYDYFHDSIIHNVNIYSNGRTLAIELSCEREWPESERKRYMFDTKYQYTLIFGNCRHIEYQRDNVGKPAEYINGRFKDTAKLRQIIVRTRKKHYHLRIQLADGFLDLIFSKFSIEKLEGKIDLPARIEARWYFDWVLKKFENDNIEEIRRIAEFGDLSIKAYALEYLWRVPMIWL
;
A
#
# COMPACT_ATOMS: atom_id res chain seq x y z
N MET A 1 -12.46 14.01 -8.90
CA MET A 1 -11.20 14.80 -9.06
C MET A 1 -10.09 13.83 -9.44
N LEU A 2 -9.39 14.09 -10.54
CA LEU A 2 -8.36 13.20 -11.07
C LEU A 2 -7.22 13.05 -10.05
N ASN A 3 -6.91 11.80 -9.69
CA ASN A 3 -5.92 11.44 -8.68
C ASN A 3 -4.46 11.72 -9.09
N TYR A 4 -4.19 12.42 -10.20
CA TYR A 4 -2.86 12.51 -10.82
C TYR A 4 -2.16 13.86 -10.69
N GLU A 5 -2.83 14.89 -10.16
CA GLU A 5 -2.18 16.19 -10.01
C GLU A 5 -1.20 16.18 -8.85
N HIS A 6 0.03 16.64 -9.13
CA HIS A 6 1.10 16.91 -8.18
C HIS A 6 1.63 15.69 -7.40
N GLU A 7 1.78 14.52 -8.00
CA GLU A 7 2.44 13.41 -7.30
C GLU A 7 3.93 13.64 -7.07
N THR A 8 4.45 13.14 -5.95
CA THR A 8 5.89 13.12 -5.68
C THR A 8 6.40 11.70 -5.45
N LYS A 9 7.56 11.42 -6.03
CA LYS A 9 8.30 10.16 -5.84
C LYS A 9 9.40 10.30 -4.79
N ILE A 10 9.58 11.48 -4.20
CA ILE A 10 10.68 11.80 -3.29
C ILE A 10 10.26 11.45 -1.85
N ILE A 11 10.54 10.21 -1.44
CA ILE A 11 10.21 9.69 -0.11
C ILE A 11 11.50 9.12 0.49
N ASN A 12 12.02 9.78 1.53
CA ASN A 12 13.28 9.35 2.17
C ASN A 12 13.06 8.45 3.40
N ASP A 13 11.80 8.28 3.82
CA ASP A 13 11.47 7.37 4.91
C ASP A 13 11.31 5.96 4.35
N ARG A 14 12.09 5.02 4.89
CA ARG A 14 12.13 3.64 4.40
C ARG A 14 10.82 2.90 4.64
N TYR A 15 10.17 3.13 5.78
CA TYR A 15 8.91 2.46 6.10
C TYR A 15 7.78 3.01 5.23
N LEU A 16 7.68 4.33 5.08
CA LEU A 16 6.71 4.92 4.14
C LEU A 16 6.92 4.41 2.72
N LYS A 17 8.18 4.31 2.29
CA LYS A 17 8.49 3.82 0.95
C LYS A 17 8.08 2.35 0.80
N GLN A 18 8.46 1.48 1.73
CA GLN A 18 8.16 0.05 1.69
C GLN A 18 6.66 -0.25 1.75
N TYR A 19 5.95 0.38 2.69
CA TYR A 19 4.61 -0.02 3.06
C TYR A 19 3.50 0.83 2.42
N ILE A 20 3.78 2.08 2.07
CA ILE A 20 2.78 2.99 1.49
C ILE A 20 3.07 3.24 0.01
N PHE A 21 4.28 3.66 -0.34
CA PHE A 21 4.59 4.04 -1.73
C PHE A 21 4.53 2.86 -2.72
N TYR A 22 4.91 1.66 -2.27
CA TYR A 22 4.81 0.43 -3.07
C TYR A 22 3.46 -0.28 -2.93
N ASP A 23 2.43 0.42 -2.43
CA ASP A 23 1.07 -0.09 -2.30
C ASP A 23 1.03 -1.47 -1.61
N TYR A 24 1.81 -1.66 -0.53
CA TYR A 24 1.85 -2.94 0.18
C TYR A 24 0.47 -3.36 0.69
N PHE A 25 -0.33 -2.38 1.10
CA PHE A 25 -1.70 -2.54 1.59
C PHE A 25 -2.78 -2.42 0.50
N HIS A 26 -2.44 -2.59 -0.78
CA HIS A 26 -3.45 -2.74 -1.83
C HIS A 26 -4.47 -3.83 -1.43
N ASP A 27 -5.74 -3.56 -1.65
CA ASP A 27 -6.89 -4.41 -1.33
C ASP A 27 -7.06 -4.74 0.17
N SER A 28 -6.31 -4.09 1.05
CA SER A 28 -6.41 -4.32 2.48
C SER A 28 -7.70 -3.73 3.07
N ILE A 29 -8.21 -4.35 4.13
CA ILE A 29 -9.51 -3.99 4.70
C ILE A 29 -9.29 -3.12 5.93
N ILE A 30 -9.67 -1.85 5.82
CA ILE A 30 -9.65 -0.90 6.94
C ILE A 30 -10.83 -1.19 7.86
N HIS A 31 -10.52 -1.57 9.10
CA HIS A 31 -11.50 -1.79 10.15
C HIS A 31 -11.87 -0.49 10.85
N ASN A 32 -10.86 0.33 11.14
CA ASN A 32 -11.05 1.53 11.94
C ASN A 32 -10.05 2.63 11.54
N VAL A 33 -10.48 3.88 11.69
CA VAL A 33 -9.64 5.07 11.54
C VAL A 33 -9.86 5.95 12.75
N ASN A 34 -8.85 6.03 13.60
CA ASN A 34 -8.93 6.77 14.84
C ASN A 34 -8.07 8.02 14.79
N ILE A 35 -8.62 9.13 15.28
CA ILE A 35 -7.92 10.42 15.36
C ILE A 35 -7.80 10.81 16.83
N TYR A 36 -6.56 10.95 17.30
CA TYR A 36 -6.24 11.24 18.71
C TYR A 36 -5.45 12.54 18.85
N SER A 37 -5.21 12.92 20.11
CA SER A 37 -4.36 14.06 20.50
C SER A 37 -4.77 15.37 19.82
N ASN A 38 -6.08 15.64 19.77
CA ASN A 38 -6.68 16.81 19.12
C ASN A 38 -6.28 16.95 17.64
N GLY A 39 -6.33 15.85 16.87
CA GLY A 39 -6.04 15.85 15.44
C GLY A 39 -4.56 15.79 15.08
N ARG A 40 -3.68 15.47 16.05
CA ARG A 40 -2.23 15.38 15.82
C ARG A 40 -1.74 13.97 15.51
N THR A 41 -2.54 12.95 15.79
CA THR A 41 -2.20 11.56 15.52
C THR A 41 -3.38 10.88 14.85
N LEU A 42 -3.11 10.13 13.77
CA LEU A 42 -4.08 9.28 13.10
C LEU A 42 -3.57 7.84 13.11
N ALA A 43 -4.43 6.89 13.49
CA ALA A 43 -4.16 5.46 13.42
C ALA A 43 -5.17 4.78 12.50
N ILE A 44 -4.70 3.96 11.57
CA ILE A 44 -5.52 3.13 10.68
C ILE A 44 -5.29 1.67 11.06
N GLU A 45 -6.35 0.99 11.50
CA GLU A 45 -6.34 -0.44 11.76
C GLU A 45 -6.85 -1.16 10.51
N LEU A 46 -6.06 -2.08 9.96
CA LEU A 46 -6.40 -2.81 8.75
C LEU A 46 -5.95 -4.26 8.79
N SER A 47 -6.58 -5.11 7.98
CA SER A 47 -6.09 -6.46 7.65
C SER A 47 -5.47 -6.48 6.26
N CYS A 48 -4.27 -7.06 6.16
CA CYS A 48 -3.47 -7.11 4.94
C CYS A 48 -3.86 -8.32 4.09
N GLU A 49 -4.74 -8.13 3.10
CA GLU A 49 -5.21 -9.20 2.20
C GLU A 49 -4.05 -9.89 1.46
N ARG A 50 -3.00 -9.15 1.12
CA ARG A 50 -1.78 -9.67 0.47
C ARG A 50 -1.14 -10.84 1.23
N GLU A 51 -1.28 -10.89 2.55
CA GLU A 51 -0.69 -11.95 3.38
C GLU A 51 -1.58 -13.18 3.54
N TRP A 52 -2.83 -13.13 3.07
CA TRP A 52 -3.74 -14.26 3.24
C TRP A 52 -3.27 -15.46 2.39
N PRO A 53 -3.34 -16.68 2.94
CA PRO A 53 -2.96 -17.87 2.21
C PRO A 53 -3.92 -18.17 1.06
N GLU A 54 -5.21 -17.82 1.23
CA GLU A 54 -6.30 -18.08 0.29
C GLU A 54 -7.21 -16.84 0.22
N SER A 55 -7.97 -16.71 -0.87
CA SER A 55 -8.92 -15.61 -1.10
C SER A 55 -10.22 -15.75 -0.29
N GLU A 56 -10.12 -16.15 0.98
CA GLU A 56 -11.26 -16.31 1.89
C GLU A 56 -11.41 -15.11 2.84
N ARG A 57 -11.87 -13.99 2.30
CA ARG A 57 -11.98 -12.70 3.01
C ARG A 57 -12.65 -12.80 4.38
N LYS A 58 -13.77 -13.51 4.50
CA LYS A 58 -14.50 -13.64 5.77
C LYS A 58 -13.70 -14.36 6.87
N ARG A 59 -12.79 -15.24 6.50
CA ARG A 59 -12.01 -16.06 7.45
C ARG A 59 -10.85 -15.27 8.03
N TYR A 60 -10.13 -14.54 7.19
CA TYR A 60 -8.86 -13.90 7.57
C TYR A 60 -8.98 -12.40 7.91
N MET A 61 -10.12 -11.77 7.62
CA MET A 61 -10.35 -10.33 7.87
C MET A 61 -10.15 -9.92 9.33
N PHE A 62 -10.42 -10.80 10.29
CA PHE A 62 -10.23 -10.51 11.73
C PHE A 62 -9.13 -11.35 12.39
N ASP A 63 -8.32 -12.05 11.59
CA ASP A 63 -7.20 -12.83 12.10
C ASP A 63 -6.05 -11.88 12.47
N THR A 64 -5.64 -11.94 13.74
CA THR A 64 -4.62 -11.07 14.35
C THR A 64 -3.28 -11.15 13.64
N LYS A 65 -2.98 -12.28 13.00
CA LYS A 65 -1.75 -12.50 12.23
C LYS A 65 -1.62 -11.55 11.04
N TYR A 66 -2.74 -11.09 10.48
CA TYR A 66 -2.75 -10.23 9.29
C TYR A 66 -3.13 -8.79 9.61
N GLN A 67 -3.28 -8.45 10.90
CA GLN A 67 -3.70 -7.12 11.34
C GLN A 67 -2.51 -6.18 11.58
N TYR A 68 -2.66 -4.98 11.05
CA TYR A 68 -1.69 -3.90 11.11
C TYR A 68 -2.33 -2.62 11.62
N THR A 69 -1.52 -1.80 12.31
CA THR A 69 -1.85 -0.43 12.68
C THR A 69 -0.87 0.52 12.02
N LEU A 70 -1.37 1.38 11.13
CA LEU A 70 -0.59 2.46 10.50
C LEU A 70 -0.75 3.73 11.32
N ILE A 71 0.34 4.25 11.88
CA ILE A 71 0.31 5.38 12.80
C ILE A 71 1.01 6.58 12.16
N PHE A 72 0.26 7.67 12.02
CA PHE A 72 0.71 8.94 11.45
C PHE A 72 0.73 10.01 12.55
N GLY A 73 1.93 10.48 12.89
CA GLY A 73 2.17 11.42 13.98
C GLY A 73 2.51 12.84 13.53
N ASN A 74 2.21 13.80 14.42
CA ASN A 74 2.37 15.23 14.17
C ASN A 74 1.64 15.67 12.88
N CYS A 75 0.40 15.19 12.74
CA CYS A 75 -0.49 15.59 11.68
C CYS A 75 -0.82 17.09 11.76
N ARG A 76 -0.81 17.74 10.60
CA ARG A 76 -1.14 19.16 10.40
C ARG A 76 -2.39 19.35 9.55
N HIS A 77 -2.82 18.28 8.89
CA HIS A 77 -4.04 18.20 8.14
C HIS A 77 -4.48 16.75 8.15
N ILE A 78 -5.77 16.54 8.41
CA ILE A 78 -6.46 15.26 8.25
C ILE A 78 -7.81 15.62 7.64
N GLU A 79 -8.15 14.95 6.56
CA GLU A 79 -9.45 15.04 5.92
C GLU A 79 -9.89 13.62 5.59
N TYR A 80 -11.03 13.21 6.15
CA TYR A 80 -11.57 11.87 5.98
C TYR A 80 -12.97 12.00 5.40
N GLN A 81 -13.13 11.61 4.14
CA GLN A 81 -14.41 11.64 3.44
C GLN A 81 -14.78 10.21 3.05
N ARG A 82 -15.96 9.76 3.47
CA ARG A 82 -16.52 8.46 3.10
C ARG A 82 -18.02 8.53 2.93
N ASP A 83 -18.52 7.74 1.99
CA ASP A 83 -19.95 7.58 1.75
C ASP A 83 -20.60 6.69 2.83
N ASN A 84 -19.91 5.65 3.30
CA ASN A 84 -20.43 4.67 4.26
C ASN A 84 -19.63 4.62 5.57
N VAL A 85 -19.74 5.67 6.38
CA VAL A 85 -19.13 5.72 7.72
C VAL A 85 -19.73 4.61 8.59
N GLY A 86 -18.91 3.65 9.02
CA GLY A 86 -19.31 2.53 9.91
C GLY A 86 -19.20 1.14 9.29
N LYS A 87 -18.89 1.02 7.99
CA LYS A 87 -18.51 -0.25 7.36
C LYS A 87 -17.00 -0.30 7.13
N PRO A 88 -16.39 -1.50 7.08
CA PRO A 88 -15.02 -1.63 6.60
C PRO A 88 -14.86 -1.03 5.21
N ALA A 89 -13.75 -0.34 4.97
CA ALA A 89 -13.39 0.20 3.65
C ALA A 89 -12.24 -0.59 3.06
N GLU A 90 -12.23 -0.74 1.75
CA GLU A 90 -11.08 -1.30 1.03
C GLU A 90 -10.06 -0.20 0.73
N TYR A 91 -8.80 -0.48 1.03
CA TYR A 91 -7.66 0.35 0.71
C TYR A 91 -7.31 0.14 -0.77
N ILE A 92 -7.57 1.13 -1.61
CA ILE A 92 -7.23 1.03 -3.03
C ILE A 92 -5.77 1.39 -3.25
N ASN A 93 -5.30 2.58 -2.86
CA ASN A 93 -3.88 2.92 -3.00
C ASN A 93 -3.47 4.12 -2.15
N GLY A 94 -2.15 4.30 -1.99
CA GLY A 94 -1.55 5.46 -1.34
C GLY A 94 -0.74 6.29 -2.34
N ARG A 95 -1.05 7.58 -2.49
CA ARG A 95 -0.33 8.49 -3.38
C ARG A 95 0.20 9.69 -2.63
N PHE A 96 1.52 9.90 -2.71
CA PHE A 96 2.17 11.07 -2.13
C PHE A 96 2.05 12.27 -3.05
N LYS A 97 1.70 13.43 -2.48
CA LYS A 97 1.43 14.67 -3.22
C LYS A 97 2.42 15.77 -2.84
N ASP A 98 2.70 16.67 -3.78
CA ASP A 98 3.45 17.92 -3.61
C ASP A 98 2.52 19.11 -3.85
N THR A 99 1.68 19.39 -2.85
CA THR A 99 0.66 20.44 -2.95
C THR A 99 1.15 21.77 -2.37
N ALA A 100 0.49 22.86 -2.76
CA ALA A 100 0.73 24.18 -2.15
C ALA A 100 0.54 24.16 -0.62
N LYS A 101 -0.47 23.43 -0.11
CA LYS A 101 -0.72 23.25 1.33
C LYS A 101 0.48 22.58 2.03
N LEU A 102 1.07 21.54 1.42
CA LEU A 102 2.28 20.91 1.93
C LEU A 102 3.44 21.91 2.02
N ARG A 103 3.70 22.63 0.92
CA ARG A 103 4.79 23.61 0.84
C ARG A 103 4.64 24.71 1.90
N GLN A 104 3.43 25.24 2.09
CA GLN A 104 3.14 26.22 3.15
C GLN A 104 3.42 25.67 4.55
N ILE A 105 3.01 24.43 4.84
CA ILE A 105 3.29 23.78 6.13
C ILE A 105 4.80 23.59 6.35
N ILE A 106 5.54 23.15 5.33
CA ILE A 106 7.00 22.99 5.41
C ILE A 106 7.68 24.33 5.72
N VAL A 107 7.31 25.40 5.00
CA VAL A 107 7.87 26.75 5.22
C VAL A 107 7.56 27.23 6.65
N ARG A 108 6.31 27.09 7.10
CA ARG A 108 5.88 27.55 8.44
C ARG A 108 6.56 26.78 9.57
N THR A 109 6.69 25.47 9.42
CA THR A 109 7.19 24.60 10.50
C THR A 109 8.70 24.39 10.47
N ARG A 110 9.35 24.67 9.34
CA ARG A 110 10.75 24.35 9.05
C ARG A 110 11.09 22.87 9.30
N LYS A 111 10.09 21.99 9.15
CA LYS A 111 10.21 20.54 9.35
C LYS A 111 9.72 19.81 8.13
N LYS A 112 10.34 18.65 7.87
CA LYS A 112 9.88 17.74 6.83
C LYS A 112 8.47 17.25 7.13
N HIS A 113 7.60 17.33 6.14
CA HIS A 113 6.26 16.73 6.16
C HIS A 113 6.05 15.98 4.85
N TYR A 114 5.11 15.04 4.87
CA TYR A 114 4.62 14.33 3.70
C TYR A 114 3.14 14.62 3.56
N HIS A 115 2.65 14.72 2.33
CA HIS A 115 1.22 14.73 2.03
C HIS A 115 0.88 13.40 1.38
N LEU A 116 0.00 12.63 2.02
CA LEU A 116 -0.47 11.34 1.53
C LEU A 116 -1.98 11.41 1.32
N ARG A 117 -2.42 10.97 0.15
CA ARG A 117 -3.82 10.63 -0.11
C ARG A 117 -3.95 9.12 -0.18
N ILE A 118 -4.82 8.56 0.64
CA ILE A 118 -5.22 7.16 0.57
C ILE A 118 -6.58 7.13 -0.12
N GLN A 119 -6.65 6.47 -1.27
CA GLN A 119 -7.90 6.21 -1.97
C GLN A 119 -8.57 4.99 -1.32
N LEU A 120 -9.84 5.14 -0.98
CA LEU A 120 -10.71 4.07 -0.49
C LEU A 120 -11.73 3.70 -1.56
N ALA A 121 -12.33 2.51 -1.46
CA ALA A 121 -13.41 2.10 -2.36
C ALA A 121 -14.64 3.02 -2.28
N ASP A 122 -14.85 3.68 -1.14
CA ASP A 122 -16.02 4.53 -0.86
C ASP A 122 -15.66 5.95 -0.40
N GLY A 123 -14.45 6.43 -0.78
CA GLY A 123 -14.00 7.77 -0.39
C GLY A 123 -12.49 7.93 -0.39
N PHE A 124 -11.97 8.81 0.46
CA PHE A 124 -10.53 9.02 0.62
C PHE A 124 -10.16 9.51 2.02
N LEU A 125 -8.88 9.33 2.36
CA LEU A 125 -8.23 9.94 3.51
C LEU A 125 -7.04 10.78 3.03
N ASP A 126 -7.06 12.08 3.28
CA ASP A 126 -5.99 13.02 2.94
C ASP A 126 -5.30 13.49 4.22
N LEU A 127 -3.97 13.41 4.27
CA LEU A 127 -3.23 13.74 5.49
C LEU A 127 -1.87 14.37 5.21
N ILE A 128 -1.52 15.39 6.02
CA ILE A 128 -0.18 15.97 6.06
C ILE A 128 0.43 15.69 7.42
N PHE A 129 1.53 14.95 7.46
CA PHE A 129 2.15 14.43 8.68
C PHE A 129 3.68 14.47 8.61
N SER A 130 4.38 14.27 9.73
CA SER A 130 5.85 14.25 9.75
C SER A 130 6.46 12.99 10.35
N LYS A 131 5.66 12.15 11.01
CA LYS A 131 6.11 10.89 11.60
C LYS A 131 5.23 9.76 11.11
N PHE A 132 5.84 8.63 10.78
CA PHE A 132 5.15 7.40 10.43
C PHE A 132 5.74 6.26 11.24
N SER A 133 4.87 5.41 11.78
CA SER A 133 5.22 4.11 12.31
C SER A 133 4.15 3.10 11.91
N ILE A 134 4.52 1.84 11.95
CA ILE A 134 3.67 0.72 11.62
C ILE A 134 3.84 -0.30 12.73
N GLU A 135 2.74 -0.93 13.12
CA GLU A 135 2.69 -2.01 14.10
C GLU A 135 1.94 -3.18 13.49
N LYS A 136 2.34 -4.40 13.84
CA LYS A 136 1.64 -5.64 13.48
C LYS A 136 1.16 -6.28 14.76
N LEU A 137 -0.10 -6.70 14.81
CA LEU A 137 -0.70 -7.20 16.03
C LEU A 137 -0.04 -8.52 16.48
N GLU A 138 0.32 -9.37 15.53
CA GLU A 138 1.08 -10.60 15.78
C GLU A 138 2.18 -10.80 14.72
N GLY A 139 3.37 -11.18 15.17
CA GLY A 139 4.53 -11.41 14.32
C GLY A 139 5.48 -10.21 14.24
N LYS A 140 6.28 -10.13 13.17
CA LYS A 140 7.30 -9.10 12.97
C LYS A 140 7.00 -8.28 11.72
N ILE A 141 7.42 -7.01 11.77
CA ILE A 141 7.45 -6.12 10.61
C ILE A 141 8.82 -6.25 9.96
N ASP A 142 8.85 -6.80 8.76
CA ASP A 142 10.08 -6.94 8.02
C ASP A 142 10.36 -5.69 7.18
N LEU A 143 11.52 -5.07 7.41
CA LEU A 143 12.01 -4.01 6.54
C LEU A 143 13.24 -4.56 5.80
N PRO A 144 13.11 -4.91 4.50
CA PRO A 144 14.23 -5.47 3.77
C PRO A 144 15.40 -4.48 3.75
N ALA A 145 16.63 -4.99 3.91
CA ALA A 145 17.85 -4.19 3.96
C ALA A 145 18.03 -3.31 2.72
N ARG A 146 17.51 -3.77 1.58
CA ARG A 146 17.31 -2.99 0.36
C ARG A 146 15.84 -2.95 0.02
N ILE A 147 15.34 -1.75 -0.25
CA ILE A 147 14.00 -1.55 -0.82
C ILE A 147 14.12 -1.84 -2.31
N GLU A 148 14.18 -3.12 -2.65
CA GLU A 148 14.15 -3.57 -4.03
C GLU A 148 12.68 -3.61 -4.49
N ALA A 149 12.43 -3.41 -5.79
CA ALA A 149 11.15 -3.73 -6.43
C ALA A 149 10.81 -5.25 -6.39
N ARG A 150 11.50 -5.98 -5.51
CA ARG A 150 11.44 -7.41 -5.28
C ARG A 150 10.03 -7.86 -4.97
N TRP A 151 9.20 -7.08 -4.27
CA TRP A 151 7.80 -7.46 -4.01
C TRP A 151 6.98 -7.70 -5.28
N TYR A 152 7.17 -6.87 -6.32
CA TYR A 152 6.46 -7.03 -7.59
C TYR A 152 6.96 -8.31 -8.26
N PHE A 153 8.27 -8.57 -8.20
CA PHE A 153 8.86 -9.77 -8.76
C PHE A 153 8.51 -11.04 -7.96
N ASP A 154 8.49 -11.00 -6.63
CA ASP A 154 8.09 -12.08 -5.74
C ASP A 154 6.60 -12.40 -5.93
N TRP A 155 5.75 -11.38 -6.11
CA TRP A 155 4.34 -11.57 -6.46
C TRP A 155 4.19 -12.19 -7.85
N VAL A 156 4.94 -11.70 -8.85
CA VAL A 156 4.95 -12.30 -10.20
C VAL A 156 5.38 -13.77 -10.14
N LEU A 157 6.43 -14.08 -9.37
CA LEU A 157 6.91 -15.46 -9.17
C LEU A 157 5.86 -16.34 -8.49
N LYS A 158 5.25 -15.86 -7.41
CA LYS A 158 4.20 -16.58 -6.68
C LYS A 158 2.93 -16.78 -7.53
N LYS A 159 2.57 -15.79 -8.35
CA LYS A 159 1.37 -15.82 -9.19
C LYS A 159 1.37 -17.01 -10.16
N PHE A 160 2.53 -17.35 -10.71
CA PHE A 160 2.68 -18.45 -11.66
C PHE A 160 3.41 -19.67 -11.05
N GLU A 161 3.49 -19.77 -9.71
CA GLU A 161 4.26 -20.82 -9.02
C GLU A 161 3.71 -22.24 -9.30
N ASN A 162 2.41 -22.34 -9.55
CA ASN A 162 1.73 -23.61 -9.84
C ASN A 162 1.39 -23.80 -11.32
N ASP A 163 1.66 -22.80 -12.15
CA ASP A 163 1.36 -22.85 -13.59
C ASP A 163 2.51 -23.54 -14.33
N ASN A 164 2.18 -24.36 -15.32
CA ASN A 164 3.22 -24.95 -16.18
C ASN A 164 3.79 -23.89 -17.13
N ILE A 165 5.06 -24.04 -17.52
CA ILE A 165 5.77 -23.04 -18.32
C ILE A 165 5.10 -22.76 -19.69
N GLU A 166 4.46 -23.75 -20.30
CA GLU A 166 3.78 -23.60 -21.59
C GLU A 166 2.47 -22.81 -21.50
N GLU A 167 1.78 -22.91 -20.37
CA GLU A 167 0.62 -22.09 -20.05
C GLU A 167 1.01 -20.64 -19.84
N ILE A 168 2.11 -20.40 -19.12
CA ILE A 168 2.66 -19.05 -18.91
C ILE A 168 3.10 -18.44 -20.25
N ARG A 169 3.73 -19.22 -21.15
CA ARG A 169 4.07 -18.79 -22.52
C ARG A 169 2.82 -18.40 -23.32
N ARG A 170 1.77 -19.22 -23.26
CA ARG A 170 0.50 -18.93 -23.94
C ARG A 170 -0.13 -17.63 -23.44
N ILE A 171 -0.08 -17.38 -22.13
CA ILE A 171 -0.56 -16.12 -21.52
C ILE A 171 0.31 -14.93 -21.98
N ALA A 172 1.63 -15.10 -22.06
CA ALA A 172 2.54 -14.07 -22.54
C ALA A 172 2.32 -13.72 -24.02
N GLU A 173 1.90 -14.69 -24.85
CA GLU A 173 1.62 -14.46 -26.27
C GLU A 173 0.22 -13.87 -26.50
N PHE A 174 -0.80 -14.48 -25.90
CA PHE A 174 -2.21 -14.26 -26.24
C PHE A 174 -3.08 -13.68 -25.11
N GLY A 175 -2.54 -13.52 -23.91
CA GLY A 175 -3.27 -12.98 -22.77
C GLY A 175 -3.54 -11.48 -22.86
N ASP A 176 -4.50 -11.02 -22.07
CA ASP A 176 -4.81 -9.60 -21.94
C ASP A 176 -3.62 -8.80 -21.41
N LEU A 177 -3.54 -7.51 -21.78
CA LEU A 177 -2.36 -6.66 -21.61
C LEU A 177 -1.79 -6.67 -20.18
N SER A 178 -2.67 -6.70 -19.17
CA SER A 178 -2.29 -6.71 -17.75
C SER A 178 -1.64 -8.04 -17.35
N ILE A 179 -2.25 -9.18 -17.67
CA ILE A 179 -1.72 -10.50 -17.28
C ILE A 179 -0.53 -10.91 -18.15
N LYS A 180 -0.50 -10.47 -19.41
CA LYS A 180 0.60 -10.65 -20.35
C LYS A 180 1.90 -10.00 -19.86
N ALA A 181 1.83 -8.79 -19.34
CA ALA A 181 3.00 -8.10 -18.80
C ALA A 181 3.63 -8.87 -17.63
N TYR A 182 2.81 -9.46 -16.76
CA TYR A 182 3.28 -10.28 -15.64
C TYR A 182 3.91 -11.60 -16.12
N ALA A 183 3.30 -12.26 -17.10
CA ALA A 183 3.83 -13.51 -17.66
C ALA A 183 5.19 -13.30 -18.36
N LEU A 184 5.34 -12.21 -19.10
CA LEU A 184 6.63 -11.84 -19.71
C LEU A 184 7.71 -11.57 -18.64
N GLU A 185 7.35 -10.85 -17.58
CA GLU A 185 8.27 -10.58 -16.47
C GLU A 185 8.68 -11.87 -15.73
N TYR A 186 7.75 -12.82 -15.57
CA TYR A 186 8.04 -14.14 -15.00
C TYR A 186 9.05 -14.91 -15.86
N LEU A 187 8.78 -15.04 -17.17
CA LEU A 187 9.62 -15.77 -18.12
C LEU A 187 11.03 -15.16 -18.26
N TRP A 188 11.16 -13.85 -18.08
CA TRP A 188 12.46 -13.18 -18.09
C TRP A 188 13.30 -13.46 -16.83
N ARG A 189 12.64 -13.83 -15.72
CA ARG A 189 13.26 -13.94 -14.38
C ARG A 189 13.55 -15.35 -13.93
N VAL A 190 12.69 -16.30 -14.28
CA VAL A 190 13.01 -17.71 -14.13
C VAL A 190 14.00 -18.00 -15.25
N PRO A 191 15.32 -18.09 -14.98
CA PRO A 191 16.26 -18.43 -16.04
C PRO A 191 15.75 -19.75 -16.59
N MET A 192 15.61 -19.86 -17.91
CA MET A 192 15.37 -21.15 -18.55
C MET A 192 16.38 -22.11 -17.94
N ILE A 193 15.94 -23.00 -17.04
CA ILE A 193 16.69 -24.19 -16.71
C ILE A 193 16.69 -24.90 -18.05
N TRP A 194 17.84 -24.78 -18.72
CA TRP A 194 18.03 -25.16 -20.10
C TRP A 194 17.67 -26.62 -20.29
N LEU A 195 16.85 -26.86 -21.32
CA LEU A 195 16.73 -28.07 -22.14
C LEU A 195 16.21 -29.34 -21.46
#